data_AF-A0A7D4T2E4-F1
#
_entry.id   AF-A0A7D4T2E4-F1
#
_cell.length_a   1.000
_cell.length_b   1.000
_cell.length_c   1.000
_cell.angle_alpha   90.00
_cell.angle_beta   90.00
_cell.angle_gamma   90.00
#
_symmetry.space_group_name_H-M   'P 1'
#
loop_
_entity.id
_entity.type
_entity.pdbx_description
1 polymer ?
#
loop_
_entity_poly.entity_id
_entity_poly.type
_entity_poly.pdbx_seq_one_letter_code
_entity_poly.pdbx_strand_id
1 'polypeptide(L)' 'MSSCKHATALMSQKQDRKLTFKEQSWLMTHLALCHNCRRCNKQFELLDKACEQRRETLEKADQ' A
#
# COMPACT_ATOMS: atom_id res chain seq x y z
N MET A 1 -7.64 1.55 18.28
CA MET A 1 -7.49 0.23 17.63
C MET A 1 -8.35 0.06 16.37
N SER A 2 -9.60 0.50 16.35
CA SER A 2 -10.51 0.37 15.19
C SER A 2 -9.96 1.00 13.90
N SER A 3 -9.33 2.17 14.02
CA SER A 3 -8.76 2.89 12.87
C SER A 3 -7.46 2.26 12.33
N CYS A 4 -6.60 1.70 13.19
CA CYS A 4 -5.37 1.04 12.74
C CYS A 4 -5.68 -0.23 11.92
N LYS A 5 -6.67 -1.02 12.36
CA LYS A 5 -7.14 -2.20 11.63
C LYS A 5 -7.71 -1.81 10.26
N HIS A 6 -8.51 -0.74 10.22
CA HIS A 6 -9.02 -0.21 8.96
C HIS A 6 -7.89 0.30 8.05
N ALA A 7 -6.91 1.02 8.59
CA ALA A 7 -5.75 1.48 7.84
C ALA A 7 -4.96 0.31 7.22
N THR A 8 -4.67 -0.74 8.00
CA THR A 8 -4.00 -1.94 7.49
C THR A 8 -4.86 -2.68 6.45
N ALA A 9 -6.18 -2.73 6.63
CA ALA A 9 -7.09 -3.31 5.64
C ALA A 9 -7.06 -2.50 4.32
N LEU A 10 -7.03 -1.17 4.38
CA LEU A 10 -6.88 -0.32 3.20
C LEU A 10 -5.51 -0.52 2.53
N MET A 11 -4.42 -0.63 3.29
CA MET A 11 -3.08 -0.93 2.75
C MET A 11 -3.06 -2.27 2.00
N SER A 12 -3.66 -3.31 2.56
CA SER A 12 -3.77 -4.61 1.89
C SER A 12 -4.63 -4.52 0.65
N GLN A 13 -5.77 -3.83 0.74
CA GLN A 13 -6.66 -3.63 -0.40
C GLN A 13 -5.96 -2.84 -1.51
N LYS A 14 -5.09 -1.87 -1.20
CA LYS A 14 -4.31 -1.10 -2.20
C LYS A 14 -3.50 -2.00 -3.14
N GLN A 15 -3.00 -3.14 -2.65
CA GLN A 15 -2.22 -4.08 -3.47
C GLN A 15 -3.10 -4.90 -4.42
N ASP A 16 -4.33 -5.18 -4.03
CA ASP A 16 -5.26 -5.98 -4.82
C ASP A 16 -6.10 -5.10 -5.78
N ARG A 17 -6.47 -3.90 -5.32
CA ARG A 17 -7.32 -2.95 -6.03
C ARG A 17 -6.91 -1.51 -5.78
N LYS A 18 -7.15 -0.65 -6.76
CA LYS A 18 -6.92 0.80 -6.60
C LYS A 18 -7.89 1.35 -5.54
N LEU A 19 -7.33 1.96 -4.49
CA LEU A 19 -8.11 2.67 -3.47
C LEU A 19 -8.75 3.94 -4.04
N THR A 20 -9.94 4.28 -3.55
CA THR A 20 -10.62 5.55 -3.88
C THR A 20 -9.83 6.72 -3.31
N PHE A 21 -9.90 7.90 -3.96
CA PHE A 21 -9.24 9.13 -3.47
C PHE A 21 -9.56 9.45 -2.00
N LYS A 22 -10.79 9.21 -1.55
CA LYS A 22 -11.23 9.40 -0.16
C LYS A 22 -10.54 8.44 0.82
N GLU A 23 -10.35 7.19 0.41
CA GLU A 23 -9.67 6.18 1.23
C GLU A 23 -8.17 6.47 1.33
N GLN A 24 -7.56 6.92 0.23
CA GLN A 24 -6.16 7.32 0.21
C GLN A 24 -5.89 8.54 1.10
N SER A 25 -6.71 9.59 1.04
CA SER A 25 -6.52 10.77 1.87
C SER A 25 -6.72 10.47 3.36
N TRP A 26 -7.70 9.63 3.70
CA TRP A 26 -7.90 9.15 5.06
C TRP A 26 -6.70 8.33 5.55
N LEU A 27 -6.20 7.41 4.72
CA LEU A 27 -5.04 6.59 5.03
C LEU A 27 -3.81 7.45 5.27
N MET A 28 -3.50 8.41 4.39
CA MET A 28 -2.38 9.35 4.56
C MET A 28 -2.47 10.14 5.87
N THR A 29 -3.67 10.64 6.20
CA THR A 29 -3.92 11.36 7.45
C THR A 29 -3.61 10.46 8.65
N HIS A 30 -4.13 9.22 8.64
CA HIS A 30 -3.86 8.26 9.72
C HIS A 30 -2.37 7.89 9.82
N LEU A 31 -1.66 7.76 8.70
CA LEU A 31 -0.24 7.46 8.66
C LEU A 31 0.62 8.60 9.23
N ALA A 32 0.19 9.85 9.08
CA ALA A 32 0.85 11.00 9.71
C ALA A 32 0.70 10.97 11.24
N LEU A 33 -0.45 10.48 11.74
CA LEU A 33 -0.75 10.41 13.17
C LEU A 33 -0.19 9.15 13.85
N CYS A 34 -0.10 8.02 13.14
CA CYS A 34 0.29 6.73 13.71
C CYS A 34 1.59 6.20 13.10
N HIS A 35 2.66 6.24 13.89
CA HIS A 35 3.98 5.74 13.51
C HIS A 35 3.96 4.24 13.15
N ASN A 36 3.19 3.43 13.87
CA ASN A 36 3.15 1.98 13.67
C ASN A 36 2.58 1.62 12.29
N CYS A 37 1.46 2.26 11.93
CA CYS A 37 0.87 2.12 10.59
C CYS A 37 1.81 2.67 9.51
N ARG A 38 2.56 3.76 9.77
CA ARG A 38 3.54 4.30 8.82
C ARG A 38 4.65 3.30 8.50
N ARG A 39 5.16 2.59 9.51
CA ARG A 39 6.16 1.54 9.33
C ARG A 39 5.59 0.36 8.52
N CYS A 40 4.34 -0.01 8.79
CA CYS A 40 3.63 -1.04 8.04
C CYS A 40 3.46 -0.65 6.56
N ASN A 41 3.05 0.60 6.28
CA ASN A 41 2.91 1.10 4.91
C ASN A 41 4.22 1.02 4.13
N LYS A 42 5.36 1.34 4.74
CA LYS A 42 6.68 1.18 4.09
C LYS A 42 6.96 -0.27 3.67
N GLN A 43 6.54 -1.25 4.47
CA GLN A 43 6.68 -2.67 4.12
C GLN A 43 5.83 -3.03 2.91
N PHE A 44 4.58 -2.53 2.86
CA PHE A 44 3.70 -2.70 1.71
C PHE A 44 4.25 -2.02 0.44
N GLU A 45 4.82 -0.82 0.56
CA GLU A 45 5.45 -0.14 -0.59
C GLU A 45 6.68 -0.89 -1.13
N LEU A 46 7.43 -1.57 -0.27
CA LEU A 46 8.53 -2.44 -0.71
C LEU A 46 8.01 -3.65 -1.49
N LEU A 47 6.92 -4.26 -1.02
CA LEU A 47 6.27 -5.38 -1.73
C LEU A 47 5.71 -4.93 -3.08
N ASP A 48 5.02 -3.79 -3.10
CA ASP A 48 4.45 -3.19 -4.32
C ASP A 48 5.54 -2.91 -5.36
N LYS A 49 6.65 -2.28 -4.94
CA LYS A 49 7.82 -2.07 -5.81
C LYS A 49 8.44 -3.38 -6.30
N ALA A 50 8.58 -4.39 -5.44
CA ALA A 50 9.13 -5.68 -5.85
C ALA A 50 8.22 -6.40 -6.88
N CYS A 51 6.90 -6.31 -6.69
CA CYS A 51 5.92 -6.80 -7.65
C CYS A 51 5.97 -6.03 -8.97
N GLU A 52 6.08 -4.69 -8.92
CA GLU A 52 6.21 -3.85 -10.11
C GLU A 52 7.49 -4.15 -10.89
N GLN A 53 8.64 -4.26 -10.20
CA GLN A 53 9.91 -4.64 -10.81
C GLN A 53 9.84 -6.04 -11.45
N ARG A 54 9.18 -7.01 -10.79
CA ARG A 54 8.99 -8.34 -11.35
C ARG A 54 8.09 -8.30 -12.59
N ARG A 55 7.01 -7.52 -12.57
CA ARG A 55 6.12 -7.36 -13.74
C ARG A 55 6.87 -6.72 -14.90
N GLU A 56 7.62 -5.65 -14.65
CA GLU A 56 8.45 -5.00 -15.68
C GLU A 56 9.52 -5.94 -16.24
N THR A 57 10.13 -6.78 -15.40
CA THR A 57 11.13 -7.77 -15.84
C THR A 57 10.47 -8.86 -16.70
N LEU A 58 9.24 -9.29 -16.37
CA LEU A 58 8.48 -10.24 -17.18
C LEU A 58 8.06 -9.64 -18.52
N GLU A 59 7.59 -8.39 -18.53
CA GLU A 59 7.24 -7.65 -19.75
C GLU A 59 8.46 -7.46 -20.68
N LYS A 60 9.66 -7.25 -20.12
CA LYS A 60 10.92 -7.14 -20.89
C LYS A 60 11.50 -8.48 -21.34
N ALA A 61 11.09 -9.59 -20.75
CA ALA A 61 11.53 -10.94 -21.16
C ALA A 61 10.65 -11.53 -22.27
N ASP A 62 9.44 -10.99 -22.43
CA ASP A 62 8.50 -11.34 -23.51
C ASP A 62 8.71 -10.49 -24.79
N GLN A 63 9.40 -9.36 -24.68
CA GLN A 63 9.72 -8.45 -25.79
C GLN A 63 11.12 -8.69 -26.37
#